data_AF-A0A9D9Y605-F1
#
_entry.id   AF-A0A9D9Y605-F1
#
_cell.length_a   1.000
_cell.length_b   1.000
_cell.length_c   1.000
_cell.angle_alpha   90.00
_cell.angle_beta   90.00
_cell.angle_gamma   90.00
#
_symmetry.space_group_name_H-M   'P 1'
#
loop_
_entity.id
_entity.type
_entity.pdbx_description
1 polymer ?
#
loop_
_entity_poly.entity_id
_entity_poly.type
_entity_poly.pdbx_seq_one_letter_code
_entity_poly.pdbx_strand_id
1 'polypeptide(L)'
;MKNLFIMMCIVQNSYHVQASDELPEATLVTVAIPTNDEELGTQEVNAISLEINDEYNSTPLMLAIMSDFDIPIIINLIGNSPDINFQDDFGKTALHYAARKAADRDIDPIVVIQLLEHGADRNIKDIFGKTPSEYAHTETEVYKILAPWKYYFTKKFNDTFSGL
;
A
#
# COMPACT_ATOMS: atom_id res chain seq x y z
N MET A 1 -4.88 30.77 10.90
CA MET A 1 -3.56 31.19 10.38
C MET A 1 -2.55 30.08 10.61
N LYS A 2 -2.30 29.22 9.62
CA LYS A 2 -1.05 28.48 9.49
C LYS A 2 -0.73 28.45 8.00
N ASN A 3 0.30 29.23 7.67
CA ASN A 3 1.04 29.40 6.41
C ASN A 3 0.83 28.24 5.43
N LEU A 4 0.28 28.41 4.23
CA LEU A 4 0.74 29.25 3.13
C LEU A 4 2.28 29.19 2.96
N PHE A 5 2.77 28.05 2.48
CA PHE A 5 4.02 28.00 1.73
C PHE A 5 3.75 27.24 0.43
N ILE A 6 3.60 28.01 -0.64
CA ILE A 6 3.41 27.57 -2.01
C ILE A 6 4.81 27.34 -2.58
N MET A 7 5.14 26.11 -3.00
CA MET A 7 6.30 25.88 -3.86
C MET A 7 6.05 24.65 -4.76
N MET A 8 6.22 24.88 -6.06
CA MET A 8 5.82 24.04 -7.20
C MET A 8 7.01 23.20 -7.71
N CYS A 9 6.71 22.21 -8.57
CA CYS A 9 7.62 21.42 -9.43
C CYS A 9 8.28 20.21 -8.74
N ILE A 10 8.42 19.02 -9.34
CA ILE A 10 8.60 18.69 -10.76
C ILE A 10 7.92 17.34 -11.10
N VAL A 11 7.14 17.31 -12.19
CA VAL A 11 6.94 16.13 -13.03
C VAL A 11 8.25 15.87 -13.79
N GLN A 12 9.06 14.91 -13.37
CA GLN A 12 10.18 14.31 -14.14
C GLN A 12 10.34 12.89 -13.59
N ASN A 13 9.82 11.86 -14.24
CA ASN A 13 10.50 11.20 -15.35
C ASN A 13 12.03 11.16 -15.14
N SER A 14 12.55 9.97 -14.82
CA SER A 14 13.98 9.61 -14.76
C SER A 14 14.80 10.13 -13.56
N TYR A 15 14.90 9.34 -12.48
CA TYR A 15 16.07 9.41 -11.60
C TYR A 15 16.57 7.99 -11.26
N HIS A 16 17.55 7.57 -12.07
CA HIS A 16 18.61 6.65 -11.62
C HIS A 16 19.24 7.27 -10.37
N VAL A 17 19.07 6.62 -9.21
CA VAL A 17 19.90 6.94 -8.04
C VAL A 17 21.34 6.56 -8.40
N GLN A 18 22.25 7.54 -8.41
CA GLN A 18 23.69 7.29 -8.49
C GLN A 18 24.33 7.59 -7.14
N ALA A 19 25.21 6.68 -6.77
CA ALA A 19 25.79 6.51 -5.45
C ALA A 19 26.86 7.56 -5.15
N SER A 20 26.59 8.43 -4.17
CA SER A 20 27.55 8.92 -3.17
C SER A 20 26.87 10.06 -2.43
N ASP A 21 26.79 9.92 -1.12
CA ASP A 21 26.52 10.93 -0.09
C ASP A 21 25.28 10.56 0.75
N GLU A 22 25.53 10.49 2.05
CA GLU A 22 24.69 9.98 3.12
C GLU A 22 23.28 10.59 3.09
N LEU A 23 22.24 9.75 3.01
CA LEU A 23 20.85 10.20 3.13
C LEU A 23 20.27 9.84 4.50
N PRO A 24 20.39 10.71 5.53
CA PRO A 24 19.47 10.70 6.64
C PRO A 24 18.83 12.08 6.83
N GLU A 25 17.48 12.12 6.82
CA GLU A 25 16.56 13.16 7.31
C GLU A 25 15.39 13.36 6.32
N ALA A 26 14.21 12.84 6.69
CA ALA A 26 12.88 13.12 6.10
C ALA A 26 12.88 13.54 4.62
N THR A 27 12.81 12.57 3.71
CA THR A 27 12.55 12.89 2.29
C THR A 27 11.08 13.32 2.17
N LEU A 28 10.82 14.48 1.57
CA LEU A 28 9.45 14.92 1.27
C LEU A 28 9.05 14.37 -0.09
N VAL A 29 8.07 13.47 -0.13
CA VAL A 29 7.46 13.05 -1.39
C VAL A 29 6.13 13.75 -1.56
N THR A 30 6.05 14.58 -2.59
CA THR A 30 4.81 15.25 -2.98
C THR A 30 4.05 14.40 -3.99
N VAL A 31 2.80 14.10 -3.70
CA VAL A 31 1.90 13.34 -4.57
C VAL A 31 0.74 14.24 -4.99
N ALA A 32 0.55 14.40 -6.29
CA ALA A 32 -0.59 15.12 -6.84
C ALA A 32 -1.81 14.19 -6.89
N ILE A 33 -2.89 14.60 -6.23
CA ILE A 33 -4.14 13.86 -6.15
C ILE A 33 -5.20 14.68 -6.89
N PRO A 34 -5.78 14.18 -7.99
CA PRO A 34 -6.94 14.80 -8.61
C PRO A 34 -8.11 14.73 -7.63
N THR A 35 -8.67 15.89 -7.29
CA THR A 35 -9.92 16.02 -6.54
C THR A 35 -11.03 16.38 -7.51
N ASN A 36 -12.11 15.60 -7.50
CA ASN A 36 -13.33 15.97 -8.19
C ASN A 36 -14.18 16.82 -7.24
N ASP A 37 -14.07 18.14 -7.33
CA ASP A 37 -15.14 19.01 -6.84
C ASP A 37 -16.26 19.02 -7.88
N GLU A 38 -17.29 18.21 -7.62
CA GLU A 38 -18.50 18.13 -8.46
C GLU A 38 -19.19 19.50 -8.64
N GLU A 39 -18.90 20.47 -7.77
CA GLU A 39 -19.56 21.77 -7.74
C GLU A 39 -19.05 22.78 -8.79
N LEU A 40 -17.84 22.62 -9.33
CA LEU A 40 -17.21 23.61 -10.23
C LEU A 40 -16.77 23.08 -11.61
N GLY A 41 -16.86 21.77 -11.85
CA GLY A 41 -16.51 21.18 -13.15
C GLY A 41 -15.02 21.32 -13.53
N THR A 42 -14.17 21.66 -12.56
CA THR A 42 -12.72 21.80 -12.70
C THR A 42 -12.02 20.68 -11.95
N GLN A 43 -11.11 19.95 -12.62
CA GLN A 43 -10.20 19.03 -11.95
C GLN A 43 -9.17 19.85 -11.17
N GLU A 44 -9.36 19.98 -9.86
CA GLU A 44 -8.32 20.52 -8.99
C GLU A 44 -7.33 19.39 -8.65
N VAL A 45 -6.04 19.72 -8.57
CA VAL A 45 -5.00 18.80 -8.11
C VAL A 45 -4.55 19.25 -6.73
N ASN A 46 -4.90 18.47 -5.70
CA ASN A 46 -4.40 18.68 -4.35
C ASN A 46 -3.06 17.96 -4.19
N ALA A 47 -2.02 18.68 -3.80
CA ALA A 47 -0.70 18.11 -3.55
C ALA A 47 -0.60 17.68 -2.08
N ILE A 48 -0.47 16.38 -1.82
CA ILE A 48 -0.18 15.86 -0.49
C ILE A 48 1.32 15.70 -0.34
N SER A 49 1.86 16.25 0.75
CA SER A 49 3.25 16.05 1.13
C SER A 49 3.33 14.90 2.13
N LEU A 50 3.99 13.82 1.74
CA LEU A 50 4.31 12.70 2.60
C LEU A 50 5.72 12.91 3.14
N GLU A 51 5.85 13.06 4.46
CA GLU A 51 7.14 12.98 5.11
C GLU A 51 7.54 11.51 5.17
N ILE A 52 8.46 11.10 4.30
CA ILE A 52 9.00 9.76 4.27
C ILE A 52 10.34 9.76 5.00
N ASN A 53 10.28 9.42 6.29
CA ASN A 53 11.46 9.16 7.11
C ASN A 53 11.48 7.67 7.44
N ASP A 54 11.76 6.84 6.45
CA ASP A 54 12.00 5.43 6.71
C ASP A 54 13.41 5.02 6.25
N GLU A 55 14.03 4.22 7.11
CA GLU A 55 15.33 3.60 6.89
C GLU A 55 15.18 2.25 6.16
N TYR A 56 14.00 1.99 5.57
CA TYR A 56 13.56 0.68 5.09
C TYR A 56 13.25 0.66 3.59
N ASN A 57 13.59 1.74 2.88
CA ASN A 57 13.41 1.88 1.45
C ASN A 57 11.93 1.71 1.02
N SER A 58 10.95 2.14 1.81
CA SER A 58 9.55 1.92 1.46
C SER A 58 9.04 2.91 0.41
N THR A 59 8.04 2.48 -0.35
CA THR A 59 7.34 3.37 -1.29
C THR A 59 6.39 4.32 -0.55
N PRO A 60 6.03 5.47 -1.17
CA PRO A 60 4.98 6.35 -0.65
C PRO A 60 3.65 5.63 -0.38
N LEU A 61 3.30 4.65 -1.22
CA LEU A 61 2.11 3.82 -1.05
C LEU A 61 2.18 2.95 0.22
N MET A 62 3.32 2.31 0.49
CA MET A 62 3.52 1.51 1.71
C MET A 62 3.38 2.37 2.96
N LEU A 63 3.98 3.55 2.95
CA LEU A 63 3.93 4.49 4.07
C LEU A 63 2.53 5.04 4.30
N ALA A 64 1.78 5.31 3.22
CA ALA A 64 0.39 5.72 3.31
C ALA A 64 -0.51 4.64 3.93
N ILE A 65 -0.27 3.36 3.61
CA ILE A 65 -0.99 2.21 4.19
C ILE A 65 -0.59 1.99 5.66
N MET A 66 0.70 2.18 5.99
CA MET A 66 1.20 2.00 7.36
C MET A 66 0.76 3.12 8.29
N SER A 67 0.54 4.31 7.75
CA SER A 67 0.03 5.47 8.45
C SER A 67 -1.51 5.51 8.35
N ASP A 68 -2.15 6.42 9.08
CA ASP A 68 -3.62 6.52 9.13
C ASP A 68 -4.15 7.48 8.06
N PHE A 69 -3.67 7.37 6.81
CA PHE A 69 -4.18 8.18 5.69
C PHE A 69 -5.56 7.71 5.24
N ASP A 70 -6.35 8.66 4.75
CA ASP A 70 -7.69 8.37 4.24
C ASP A 70 -7.66 7.43 3.03
N ILE A 71 -8.62 6.52 2.95
CA ILE A 71 -8.75 5.52 1.88
C ILE A 71 -8.67 6.14 0.47
N PRO A 72 -9.33 7.27 0.15
CA PRO A 72 -9.22 7.88 -1.19
C PRO A 72 -7.79 8.26 -1.58
N ILE A 73 -6.96 8.69 -0.62
CA ILE A 73 -5.54 9.01 -0.86
C ILE A 73 -4.78 7.73 -1.21
N ILE A 74 -5.02 6.67 -0.45
CA ILE A 74 -4.40 5.35 -0.70
C ILE A 74 -4.81 4.82 -2.07
N ILE A 75 -6.10 4.88 -2.44
CA ILE A 75 -6.57 4.43 -3.76
C ILE A 75 -5.94 5.24 -4.89
N ASN A 76 -5.77 6.54 -4.72
CA ASN A 76 -5.08 7.35 -5.71
C ASN A 76 -3.61 6.95 -5.88
N LEU A 77 -2.91 6.70 -4.77
CA LEU A 77 -1.52 6.21 -4.78
C LEU A 77 -1.39 4.86 -5.47
N ILE A 78 -2.36 3.97 -5.30
CA ILE A 78 -2.40 2.68 -6.00
C ILE A 78 -2.45 2.89 -7.51
N GLY A 79 -3.35 3.76 -7.98
CA GLY A 79 -3.51 4.05 -9.41
C GLY A 79 -2.30 4.74 -10.05
N ASN A 80 -1.48 5.43 -9.24
CA ASN A 80 -0.28 6.13 -9.69
C ASN A 80 1.03 5.42 -9.32
N SER A 81 0.97 4.22 -8.74
CA SER A 81 2.17 3.51 -8.30
C SER A 81 2.97 2.99 -9.50
N PRO A 82 4.23 3.40 -9.69
CA PRO A 82 5.05 2.96 -10.82
C PRO A 82 5.45 1.48 -10.72
N ASP A 83 5.57 0.96 -9.49
CA ASP A 83 5.80 -0.46 -9.21
C ASP A 83 4.97 -0.90 -8.01
N ILE A 84 3.83 -1.54 -8.28
CA ILE A 84 2.90 -2.05 -7.25
C ILE A 84 3.50 -3.22 -6.45
N ASN A 85 4.53 -3.88 -6.98
CA ASN A 85 5.16 -5.06 -6.42
C ASN A 85 6.53 -4.78 -5.81
N PHE A 86 6.90 -3.50 -5.71
CA PHE A 86 8.15 -3.08 -5.07
C PHE A 86 8.29 -3.75 -3.69
N GLN A 87 9.50 -4.22 -3.40
CA GLN A 87 9.86 -4.84 -2.14
C GLN A 87 10.78 -3.90 -1.36
N ASP A 88 10.36 -3.57 -0.14
CA ASP A 88 11.19 -2.81 0.81
C ASP A 88 12.39 -3.64 1.30
N ASP A 89 13.18 -3.11 2.23
CA ASP A 89 14.37 -3.79 2.75
C ASP A 89 14.05 -5.08 3.55
N PHE A 90 12.79 -5.28 3.93
CA PHE A 90 12.29 -6.52 4.52
C PHE A 90 11.69 -7.48 3.49
N GLY A 91 11.76 -7.16 2.20
CA GLY A 91 11.12 -7.94 1.15
C GLY A 91 9.59 -7.78 1.12
N LYS A 92 9.01 -6.84 1.88
CA LYS A 92 7.56 -6.65 1.95
C LYS A 92 7.08 -5.72 0.85
N THR A 93 5.89 -6.03 0.34
CA THR A 93 5.16 -5.23 -0.65
C THR A 93 4.03 -4.44 0.02
N ALA A 94 3.43 -3.48 -0.69
CA ALA A 94 2.22 -2.79 -0.23
C ALA A 94 1.11 -3.76 0.22
N LEU A 95 0.99 -4.91 -0.46
CA LEU A 95 0.02 -5.94 -0.14
C LEU A 95 0.28 -6.63 1.21
N HIS A 96 1.54 -6.80 1.61
CA HIS A 96 1.89 -7.32 2.95
C HIS A 96 1.39 -6.37 4.05
N TYR A 97 1.62 -5.08 3.86
CA TYR A 97 1.21 -4.06 4.83
C TYR A 97 -0.32 -3.93 4.93
N ALA A 98 -1.01 -3.93 3.79
CA ALA A 98 -2.47 -3.89 3.75
C ALA A 98 -3.09 -5.13 4.42
N ALA A 99 -2.52 -6.31 4.21
CA ALA A 99 -2.98 -7.55 4.85
C ALA A 99 -2.85 -7.50 6.38
N ARG A 100 -1.72 -7.00 6.90
CA ARG A 100 -1.49 -6.81 8.34
C ARG A 100 -2.48 -5.81 8.94
N LYS A 101 -2.58 -4.61 8.37
CA LYS A 101 -3.50 -3.56 8.84
C LYS A 101 -4.95 -4.02 8.84
N ALA A 102 -5.37 -4.78 7.82
CA ALA A 102 -6.72 -5.32 7.78
C ALA A 102 -6.96 -6.40 8.83
N ALA A 103 -5.92 -7.13 9.25
CA ALA A 103 -5.99 -8.07 10.37
C ALA A 103 -6.29 -7.34 11.69
N ASP A 104 -5.68 -6.17 11.88
CA ASP A 104 -5.86 -5.30 13.03
C ASP A 104 -7.17 -4.47 12.96
N ARG A 105 -7.89 -4.54 11.82
CA ARG A 105 -9.09 -3.75 11.48
C ARG A 105 -8.84 -2.25 11.34
N ASP A 106 -7.60 -1.88 11.04
CA ASP A 106 -7.16 -0.50 10.88
C ASP A 106 -7.42 0.04 9.48
N ILE A 107 -7.62 -0.83 8.50
CA ILE A 107 -7.85 -0.43 7.11
C ILE A 107 -8.98 -1.25 6.47
N ASP A 108 -9.74 -0.59 5.61
CA ASP A 108 -10.83 -1.23 4.86
C ASP A 108 -10.26 -2.24 3.85
N PRO A 109 -10.82 -3.48 3.77
CA PRO A 109 -10.44 -4.49 2.79
C PRO A 109 -10.44 -4.02 1.33
N ILE A 110 -11.14 -2.93 1.00
CA ILE A 110 -11.12 -2.32 -0.33
C ILE A 110 -9.70 -1.99 -0.81
N VAL A 111 -8.79 -1.64 0.09
CA VAL A 111 -7.38 -1.36 -0.26
C VAL A 111 -6.70 -2.61 -0.79
N VAL A 112 -6.94 -3.77 -0.17
CA VAL A 112 -6.42 -5.06 -0.64
C VAL A 112 -6.99 -5.41 -2.02
N ILE A 113 -8.28 -5.17 -2.23
CA ILE A 113 -8.95 -5.42 -3.52
C ILE A 113 -8.35 -4.53 -4.60
N GLN A 114 -8.20 -3.23 -4.33
CA GLN A 114 -7.64 -2.27 -5.29
C GLN A 114 -6.18 -2.58 -5.64
N LEU A 115 -5.36 -2.97 -4.66
CA LEU A 115 -3.99 -3.44 -4.94
C LEU A 115 -3.99 -4.63 -5.91
N LEU A 116 -4.86 -5.62 -5.70
CA LEU A 116 -4.96 -6.79 -6.58
C LEU A 116 -5.46 -6.44 -7.98
N GLU A 117 -6.45 -5.54 -8.08
CA GLU A 117 -6.96 -5.05 -9.36
C GLU A 117 -5.87 -4.32 -10.18
N HIS A 118 -4.92 -3.67 -9.49
CA HIS A 118 -3.77 -3.00 -10.10
C HIS A 118 -2.55 -3.91 -10.28
N GLY A 119 -2.72 -5.23 -10.13
CA GLY A 119 -1.68 -6.21 -10.47
C GLY A 119 -0.70 -6.54 -9.35
N ALA A 120 -1.05 -6.27 -8.08
CA ALA A 120 -0.25 -6.73 -6.95
C ALA A 120 -0.19 -8.28 -6.90
N ASP A 121 1.01 -8.83 -6.82
CA ASP A 121 1.25 -10.27 -6.70
C ASP A 121 1.14 -10.73 -5.24
N ARG A 122 0.08 -11.48 -4.98
CA ARG A 122 -0.21 -12.10 -3.66
C ARG A 122 0.74 -13.23 -3.26
N ASN A 123 1.67 -13.64 -4.13
CA ASN A 123 2.60 -14.75 -3.86
C ASN A 123 4.01 -14.29 -3.52
N ILE A 124 4.31 -12.99 -3.60
CA ILE A 124 5.62 -12.46 -3.23
C ILE A 124 5.89 -12.80 -1.77
N LYS A 125 7.12 -13.25 -1.51
CA LYS A 125 7.59 -13.61 -0.18
C LYS A 125 8.53 -12.54 0.34
N ASP A 126 8.34 -12.19 1.59
CA ASP A 126 9.27 -11.36 2.34
C ASP A 126 10.54 -12.14 2.75
N ILE A 127 11.45 -11.47 3.47
CA ILE A 127 12.70 -12.10 3.93
C ILE A 127 12.48 -13.28 4.91
N PHE A 128 11.29 -13.36 5.53
CA PHE A 128 10.91 -14.46 6.42
C PHE A 128 10.22 -15.59 5.65
N GLY A 129 10.11 -15.48 4.32
CA GLY A 129 9.44 -16.44 3.46
C GLY A 129 7.90 -16.35 3.53
N LYS A 130 7.36 -15.29 4.14
CA LYS A 130 5.93 -15.09 4.33
C LYS A 130 5.32 -14.32 3.16
N THR A 131 4.13 -14.74 2.77
CA THR A 131 3.25 -14.11 1.78
C THR A 131 2.32 -13.09 2.46
N PRO A 132 1.70 -12.17 1.71
CA PRO A 132 0.69 -11.26 2.25
C PRO A 132 -0.44 -11.96 3.00
N SER A 133 -0.90 -13.12 2.53
CA SER A 133 -1.99 -13.86 3.18
C SER A 133 -1.66 -14.30 4.61
N GLU A 134 -0.37 -14.54 4.92
CA GLU A 134 0.09 -15.00 6.23
C GLU A 134 0.20 -13.86 7.26
N TYR A 135 0.01 -12.62 6.82
CA TYR A 135 -0.15 -11.45 7.68
C TYR A 135 -1.62 -11.15 8.02
N ALA A 136 -2.58 -11.81 7.37
CA ALA A 136 -4.00 -11.66 7.64
C ALA A 136 -4.51 -12.70 8.65
N HIS A 137 -5.50 -12.34 9.47
CA HIS A 137 -6.20 -13.28 10.34
C HIS A 137 -7.06 -14.26 9.52
N THR A 138 -7.01 -15.56 9.80
CA THR A 138 -7.65 -16.61 8.98
C THR A 138 -9.16 -16.47 8.79
N GLU A 139 -9.84 -15.79 9.70
CA GLU A 139 -11.30 -15.58 9.68
C GLU A 139 -11.71 -14.29 8.95
N THR A 140 -10.74 -13.46 8.56
CA THR A 140 -11.00 -12.20 7.86
C THR A 140 -11.29 -12.43 6.38
N GLU A 141 -12.06 -11.51 5.79
CA GLU A 141 -12.32 -11.53 4.35
C GLU A 141 -11.02 -11.36 3.55
N VAL A 142 -10.09 -10.54 4.04
CA VAL A 142 -8.78 -10.34 3.44
C VAL A 142 -7.99 -11.64 3.35
N TYR A 143 -8.02 -12.47 4.39
CA TYR A 143 -7.39 -13.79 4.31
C TYR A 143 -8.01 -14.64 3.20
N LYS A 144 -9.35 -14.65 3.06
CA LYS A 144 -10.02 -15.44 2.00
C LYS A 144 -9.68 -14.94 0.60
N ILE A 145 -9.51 -13.63 0.43
CA ILE A 145 -9.12 -13.00 -0.84
C ILE A 145 -7.68 -13.38 -1.22
N LEU A 146 -6.77 -13.33 -0.24
CA LEU A 146 -5.33 -13.52 -0.47
C LEU A 146 -4.89 -14.98 -0.44
N ALA A 147 -5.55 -15.83 0.35
CA ALA A 147 -5.15 -17.20 0.53
C ALA A 147 -5.23 -17.98 -0.80
N PRO A 148 -4.29 -18.91 -1.04
CA PRO A 148 -4.39 -19.84 -2.15
C PRO A 148 -5.73 -20.58 -2.06
N TRP A 149 -6.47 -20.65 -3.16
CA TRP A 149 -7.78 -21.32 -3.21
C TRP A 149 -7.75 -22.75 -2.64
N LYS A 150 -6.61 -23.43 -2.80
CA LYS A 150 -6.36 -24.77 -2.26
C LYS A 150 -6.53 -24.86 -0.73
N TYR A 151 -6.13 -23.83 0.02
CA TYR A 151 -6.19 -23.83 1.48
C TYR A 151 -7.64 -23.76 2.00
N TYR A 152 -8.47 -22.94 1.38
CA TYR A 152 -9.89 -22.78 1.76
C TYR A 152 -10.67 -24.10 1.62
N PHE A 153 -10.42 -24.85 0.54
CA PHE A 153 -11.07 -26.16 0.36
C PHE A 153 -10.58 -27.19 1.37
N THR A 154 -9.29 -27.24 1.69
CA THR A 154 -8.77 -28.22 2.66
C THR A 154 -9.19 -27.95 4.10
N LYS A 155 -9.23 -26.69 4.54
CA LYS A 155 -9.69 -26.34 5.90
C LYS A 155 -11.19 -26.60 6.04
N LYS A 156 -12.01 -26.14 5.09
CA LYS A 156 -13.47 -26.39 5.10
C LYS A 156 -13.78 -27.88 5.03
N PHE A 157 -13.03 -28.66 4.24
CA PHE A 157 -13.17 -30.12 4.22
C PHE A 157 -12.85 -30.72 5.60
N ASN A 158 -11.72 -30.39 6.19
CA ASN A 158 -11.33 -30.95 7.50
C ASN A 158 -12.26 -30.50 8.65
N ASP A 159 -12.73 -29.26 8.67
CA ASP A 159 -13.67 -28.77 9.69
C ASP A 159 -15.06 -29.42 9.57
N THR A 160 -15.47 -29.82 8.36
CA THR A 160 -16.75 -30.51 8.12
C THR A 160 -16.71 -31.99 8.53
N PHE A 161 -15.53 -32.62 8.50
CA PHE A 161 -15.36 -34.06 8.76
C PHE A 161 -14.63 -34.40 10.06
N SER A 162 -14.05 -33.43 10.78
CA SER A 162 -13.42 -33.65 12.10
C SER A 162 -14.41 -33.68 13.27
N GLY A 163 -15.70 -33.44 13.01
CA GLY A 163 -16.81 -33.54 13.97
C GLY A 163 -17.66 -34.80 13.85
N LEU A 164 -17.24 -35.81 13.07
CA LEU A 164 -17.87 -37.13 12.94
C LEU A 164 -16.94 -38.22 13.49
#